data_AF-A0A1G3J2V0-F1
#
_entry.id   AF-A0A1G3J2V0-F1
#
_cell.length_a   1.000
_cell.length_b   1.000
_cell.length_c   1.000
_cell.angle_alpha   90.00
_cell.angle_beta   90.00
_cell.angle_gamma   90.00
#
_symmetry.space_group_name_H-M   'P 1'
#
loop_
_entity.id
_entity.type
_entity.pdbx_description
1 polymer ?
#
loop_
_entity_poly.entity_id
_entity_poly.type
_entity_poly.pdbx_seq_one_letter_code
_entity_poly.pdbx_strand_id
1 'polypeptide(L)' 'MLYAVLSGALTSALGYVLWYRVLQHMRAMTASTVQLSAPVIAVIAGILLLGEAVTRDLLLASVLILGGILLVLRYSRK' A
#
# COMPACT_ATOMS: atom_id res chain seq x y z
N MET A 1 17.75 11.65 -17.59
CA MET A 1 17.91 12.20 -16.22
C MET A 1 16.73 13.11 -15.87
N LEU A 2 16.45 14.16 -16.66
CA LEU A 2 15.31 15.04 -16.41
C LEU A 2 13.97 14.29 -16.28
N TYR A 3 13.65 13.38 -17.22
CA TYR A 3 12.41 12.57 -17.14
C TYR A 3 12.34 11.64 -15.93
N ALA A 4 13.47 11.07 -15.50
CA ALA A 4 13.53 10.21 -14.32
C ALA A 4 13.28 11.01 -13.04
N VAL A 5 13.87 12.21 -12.94
CA VAL A 5 13.64 13.12 -11.83
C VAL A 5 12.19 13.62 -11.83
N LEU A 6 11.67 14.04 -12.98
CA LEU A 6 10.30 14.55 -13.09
C LEU A 6 9.25 13.50 -12.74
N SER A 7 9.39 12.27 -13.25
CA SER A 7 8.46 11.18 -12.91
C SER A 7 8.52 10.83 -11.43
N GLY A 8 9.73 10.66 -10.87
CA GLY A 8 9.91 10.36 -9.45
C GLY A 8 9.40 11.47 -8.53
N ALA A 9 9.71 12.73 -8.84
CA ALA A 9 9.26 13.89 -8.08
C ALA A 9 7.74 14.06 -8.14
N LEU A 10 7.13 13.87 -9.32
CA LEU A 10 5.69 14.00 -9.49
C LEU A 10 4.93 12.91 -8.74
N THR A 11 5.30 11.64 -8.92
CA THR A 11 4.65 10.52 -8.22
C THR A 11 4.81 10.65 -6.71
N SER A 12 5.98 11.07 -6.23
CA SER A 12 6.23 11.30 -4.80
C SER A 12 5.39 12.46 -4.25
N ALA A 13 5.37 13.60 -4.94
CA ALA A 13 4.60 14.77 -4.50
C ALA A 13 3.10 14.45 -4.41
N LEU A 14 2.55 13.74 -5.41
CA LEU A 14 1.15 13.29 -5.39
C LEU A 14 0.88 12.34 -4.23
N GLY A 15 1.76 11.37 -3.99
CA GLY A 15 1.64 10.42 -2.87
C GLY A 15 1.61 11.14 -1.51
N TYR A 16 2.52 12.09 -1.28
CA TYR A 16 2.56 12.86 -0.04
C TYR A 16 1.35 13.76 0.14
N VAL A 17 0.95 14.51 -0.89
CA VAL A 17 -0.23 15.39 -0.81
C VAL A 17 -1.48 14.59 -0.49
N LEU A 18 -1.67 13.44 -1.13
CA LEU A 18 -2.82 12.57 -0.87
C LEU A 18 -2.75 11.98 0.55
N TRP A 19 -1.59 11.44 0.95
CA TRP A 19 -1.42 10.83 2.27
C TRP A 19 -1.70 11.82 3.38
N TYR A 20 -1.11 13.01 3.35
CA TYR A 20 -1.30 14.01 4.40
C TYR A 20 -2.74 14.53 4.43
N ARG A 21 -3.42 14.68 3.28
CA ARG A 21 -4.85 15.03 3.25
C ARG A 21 -5.73 13.97 3.88
N VAL A 22 -5.48 12.70 3.60
CA VAL A 22 -6.25 11.59 4.19
C VAL A 22 -5.93 11.44 5.68
N LEU A 23 -4.65 11.59 6.06
CA LEU A 23 -4.19 11.47 7.44
C LEU A 23 -4.90 12.46 8.38
N GLN A 24 -5.20 13.67 7.92
CA GLN A 24 -5.98 14.66 8.68
C GLN A 24 -7.38 14.16 9.09
N HIS A 25 -7.92 13.17 8.39
CA HIS A 25 -9.26 12.61 8.61
C HIS A 25 -9.22 11.21 9.24
N MET A 26 -8.04 10.70 9.62
CA MET A 26 -7.86 9.34 10.14
C MET A 26 -7.31 9.33 11.57
N ARG A 27 -7.83 8.42 12.40
CA ARG A 27 -7.21 8.09 13.70
C ARG A 27 -5.91 7.33 13.48
N ALA A 28 -4.93 7.51 14.37
CA ALA A 28 -3.59 6.90 14.26
C ALA A 28 -3.63 5.39 14.00
N MET A 29 -4.49 4.64 14.71
CA MET A 29 -4.66 3.20 14.51
C MET A 29 -5.15 2.82 13.10
N THR A 30 -6.06 3.62 12.53
CA THR A 30 -6.55 3.41 11.16
C THR A 30 -5.44 3.66 10.15
N ALA A 31 -4.65 4.73 10.32
CA ALA A 31 -3.53 5.04 9.44
C ALA A 31 -2.48 3.92 9.41
N SER A 32 -2.09 3.39 10.57
CA SER A 32 -1.16 2.25 10.66
C SER A 32 -1.69 1.01 9.97
N THR A 33 -3.00 0.76 10.07
CA THR A 33 -3.61 -0.38 9.40
C THR A 33 -3.62 -0.21 7.88
N VAL A 34 -3.96 0.98 7.39
CA VAL A 34 -3.96 1.29 5.95
C VAL A 34 -2.54 1.14 5.39
N GLN A 35 -1.50 1.53 6.15
CA GLN A 35 -0.10 1.38 5.73
C GLN A 35 0.29 -0.07 5.44
N LEU A 36 -0.22 -1.03 6.22
CA LEU A 36 0.03 -2.46 6.02
C LEU A 36 -0.53 -2.99 4.70
N SER A 37 -1.49 -2.29 4.09
CA SER A 37 -2.05 -2.68 2.78
C SER A 37 -1.21 -2.24 1.58
N ALA A 38 -0.28 -1.28 1.76
CA ALA A 38 0.56 -0.74 0.68
C ALA A 38 1.36 -1.82 -0.10
N PRO A 39 1.95 -2.85 0.54
CA PRO A 39 2.65 -3.92 -0.18
C PRO A 39 1.74 -4.69 -1.14
N VAL A 40 0.48 -4.94 -0.73
CA VAL A 40 -0.50 -5.65 -1.56
C VAL A 40 -0.91 -4.79 -2.77
N ILE A 41 -1.08 -3.49 -2.56
CA ILE A 41 -1.36 -2.54 -3.66
C ILE A 41 -0.18 -2.51 -4.65
N ALA A 42 1.06 -2.48 -4.15
CA ALA A 42 2.25 -2.50 -4.99
C ALA A 42 2.34 -3.79 -5.83
N VAL A 43 2.03 -4.95 -5.24
CA VAL A 43 1.96 -6.23 -5.94
C VAL A 43 0.90 -6.22 -7.05
N ILE A 44 -0.32 -5.75 -6.75
CA ILE A 44 -1.39 -5.66 -7.75
C ILE A 44 -0.98 -4.71 -8.90
N ALA A 45 -0.37 -3.57 -8.57
CA ALA A 45 0.14 -2.64 -9.56
C ALA A 45 1.28 -3.26 -10.39
N GLY A 46 2.16 -4.06 -9.79
CA GLY A 46 3.21 -4.82 -10.48
C GLY A 46 2.65 -5.80 -11.50
N ILE A 47 1.65 -6.58 -11.12
CA ILE A 47 0.98 -7.52 -12.02
C ILE A 47 0.30 -6.77 -13.17
N LEU A 48 -0.45 -5.70 -12.89
CA LEU A 48 -1.26 -5.00 -13.89
C LEU A 48 -0.45 -4.09 -14.81
N LEU A 49 0.53 -3.36 -14.29
CA LEU A 49 1.27 -2.33 -15.03
C LEU A 49 2.59 -2.86 -15.60
N LEU A 50 3.26 -3.75 -14.86
CA LEU A 50 4.57 -4.30 -15.24
C LEU A 50 4.48 -5.72 -15.80
N GLY A 51 3.30 -6.36 -15.72
CA GLY A 51 3.08 -7.71 -16.23
C GLY A 51 3.82 -8.78 -15.43
N GLU A 52 4.08 -8.53 -14.14
CA GLU A 52 4.78 -9.50 -13.30
C GLU A 52 4.03 -10.83 -13.20
N ALA A 53 4.77 -11.93 -13.29
CA ALA A 53 4.20 -13.27 -13.19
C ALA A 53 3.62 -13.53 -11.80
N VAL A 54 2.40 -14.03 -11.75
CA VAL A 54 1.76 -14.42 -10.49
C VAL A 54 2.41 -15.71 -9.98
N THR A 55 3.26 -15.59 -8.97
CA THR A 55 3.90 -16.74 -8.32
C THR A 55 3.12 -17.19 -7.09
N ARG A 56 3.30 -18.46 -6.70
CA ARG A 56 2.67 -19.03 -5.50
C ARG A 56 3.08 -18.30 -4.23
N ASP A 57 4.35 -17.91 -4.14
CA ASP A 57 4.90 -17.20 -2.98
C ASP A 57 4.28 -15.81 -2.82
N LEU A 58 4.05 -15.10 -3.94
CA LEU A 58 3.42 -13.79 -3.97
C LEU A 58 1.94 -13.86 -3.55
N LEU A 59 1.22 -14.90 -3.98
CA LEU A 59 -0.14 -15.18 -3.53
C LEU A 59 -0.18 -15.49 -2.03
N LEU A 60 0.68 -16.38 -1.54
CA LEU A 60 0.77 -16.75 -0.12
C LEU A 60 1.10 -15.53 0.74
N ALA A 61 2.12 -14.76 0.37
CA ALA A 61 2.51 -13.54 1.06
C ALA A 61 1.35 -12.52 1.11
N SER A 62 0.64 -12.31 -0.01
CA SER A 62 -0.51 -11.41 -0.06
C SER A 62 -1.63 -11.85 0.88
N VAL A 63 -1.93 -13.15 0.93
CA VAL A 63 -2.94 -13.71 1.85
C VAL A 63 -2.50 -13.55 3.31
N LEU A 64 -1.23 -13.82 3.63
CA LEU A 64 -0.69 -13.65 4.98
C LEU A 64 -0.75 -12.18 5.44
N ILE A 65 -0.38 -11.23 4.58
CA ILE A 65 -0.44 -9.80 4.89
C ILE A 65 -1.88 -9.36 5.13
N LEU A 66 -2.81 -9.66 4.21
CA LEU A 66 -4.23 -9.30 4.35
C LEU A 66 -4.87 -9.97 5.57
N GLY A 67 -4.52 -11.24 5.84
CA GLY A 67 -4.97 -11.98 7.02
C GLY A 67 -4.49 -11.35 8.33
N GLY A 68 -3.23 -10.95 8.40
CA GLY A 68 -2.66 -10.25 9.55
C GLY A 68 -3.33 -8.90 9.80
N ILE A 69 -3.57 -8.12 8.74
CA ILE A 69 -4.31 -6.85 8.82
C ILE A 69 -5.72 -7.05 9.39
N LEU A 70 -6.44 -8.04 8.87
CA LEU A 70 -7.80 -8.35 9.32
C LEU A 70 -7.82 -8.73 10.81
N LEU A 71 -6.84 -9.51 11.27
CA LEU A 71 -6.72 -9.93 12.66
C LEU A 71 -6.47 -8.74 13.59
N VAL A 72 -5.55 -7.84 13.24
CA VAL A 72 -5.27 -6.61 14.00
C VAL A 72 -6.50 -5.71 14.07
N LEU A 73 -7.19 -5.52 12.95
CA LEU A 73 -8.41 -4.72 12.90
C LEU A 73 -9.54 -5.30 13.77
N ARG A 74 -9.71 -6.62 13.78
CA ARG A 74 -10.72 -7.27 14.63
C ARG A 74 -10.35 -7.21 16.11
N TYR A 75 -9.07 -7.36 16.43
CA TYR A 75 -8.59 -7.30 17.81
C TYR A 75 -8.69 -5.88 18.38
N SER A 76 -8.34 -4.85 17.61
CA SER A 76 -8.40 -3.45 18.04
C SER A 76 -9.82 -2.89 18.21
N ARG A 77 -10.86 -3.61 17.79
CA ARG A 77 -12.27 -3.21 17.97
C ARG A 77 -12.93 -3.77 19.24
N LYS A 78 -12.27 -4.65 19.99
CA LYS A 78 -12.73 -5.07 21.32
C LYS A 78 -12.07 -4.21 22.38
#